data_AF-A0A842XZK6-F1
#
_entry.id   AF-A0A842XZK6-F1
#
_cell.length_a   1.000
_cell.length_b   1.000
_cell.length_c   1.000
_cell.angle_alpha   90.00
_cell.angle_beta   90.00
_cell.angle_gamma   90.00
#
_symmetry.space_group_name_H-M   'P 1'
#
loop_
_entity.id
_entity.type
_entity.pdbx_description
1 polymer ?
#
loop_
_entity_poly.entity_id
_entity_poly.type
_entity_poly.pdbx_seq_one_letter_code
_entity_poly.pdbx_strand_id
1 'polypeptide(L)' 'MCTCPSCPTWVECGEKGGFCFPAIGKSGCISEEKGCICTGCPVYEKMELKNMYYCIRGSEKEQMGM' A
#
# COMPACT_ATOMS: atom_id res chain seq x y z
N MET A 1 9.45 -8.42 4.22
CA MET A 1 9.84 -7.23 3.44
C MET A 1 8.77 -7.02 2.38
N CYS A 2 8.07 -5.89 2.36
CA CYS A 2 7.25 -5.55 1.20
C CYS A 2 8.14 -4.90 0.15
N THR A 3 8.17 -5.46 -1.05
CA THR A 3 8.87 -4.90 -2.20
C THR A 3 7.97 -3.88 -2.89
N CYS A 4 7.74 -2.73 -2.25
CA CYS A 4 7.07 -1.59 -2.90
C CYS A 4 7.70 -1.21 -4.25
N PRO A 5 9.03 -1.24 -4.46
CA PRO A 5 9.64 -0.94 -5.76
C PRO A 5 9.19 -1.89 -6.89
N SER A 6 8.74 -3.10 -6.57
CA SER A 6 8.24 -4.08 -7.55
C SER A 6 6.74 -3.92 -7.81
N CYS A 7 6.05 -3.06 -7.06
CA CYS A 7 4.63 -2.80 -7.26
C CYS A 7 4.45 -1.93 -8.50
N PRO A 8 3.64 -2.30 -9.50
CA PRO A 8 3.48 -1.50 -10.72
C PRO A 8 2.77 -0.16 -10.45
N THR A 9 2.01 -0.07 -9.35
CA THR A 9 1.43 1.19 -8.85
C THR A 9 2.45 2.09 -8.16
N TRP A 10 3.59 1.56 -7.70
CA TRP A 10 4.59 2.37 -7.03
C TRP A 10 5.27 3.33 -8.00
N VAL A 11 5.44 4.58 -7.56
CA VAL A 11 6.20 5.60 -8.28
C VAL A 11 7.31 6.09 -7.36
N GLU A 12 8.54 6.10 -7.87
CA GLU A 12 9.68 6.68 -7.15
C GLU A 12 9.55 8.21 -7.14
N CYS A 13 9.05 8.75 -6.02
CA CYS A 13 8.82 10.18 -5.80
C CYS A 13 9.63 10.73 -4.61
N GLY A 14 10.59 9.96 -4.09
CA GLY A 14 11.34 10.31 -2.87
C GLY A 14 10.62 9.97 -1.56
N GLU A 15 9.49 9.27 -1.59
CA GLU A 15 8.86 8.72 -0.40
C GLU A 15 9.54 7.43 0.06
N LYS A 16 9.58 7.19 1.38
CA LYS A 16 10.16 5.95 1.97
C LYS A 16 9.43 4.67 1.55
N GLY A 17 8.17 4.81 1.12
CA GLY A 17 7.28 3.71 0.77
C GLY A 17 6.86 2.86 1.96
N GLY A 18 6.61 1.58 1.71
CA GLY A 18 6.04 0.67 2.72
C GLY A 18 4.53 0.78 2.88
N PHE A 19 3.84 1.37 1.90
CA PHE A 19 2.41 1.65 1.96
C PHE A 19 1.51 0.44 2.22
N CYS A 20 1.96 -0.80 1.93
CA CYS A 20 1.20 -2.00 2.31
C CYS A 20 1.09 -2.20 3.84
N PHE A 21 1.75 -1.35 4.65
CA PHE A 21 1.65 -1.39 6.11
C PHE A 21 0.44 -0.58 6.58
N PRO A 22 -0.44 -1.14 7.44
CA PRO A 22 -1.70 -0.50 7.82
C PRO A 22 -1.55 0.77 8.69
N ALA A 23 -0.34 1.13 9.11
CA ALA A 23 -0.08 2.40 9.79
C ALA A 23 0.57 3.45 8.89
N ILE A 24 0.96 3.08 7.66
CA ILE A 24 1.48 4.03 6.67
C ILE A 24 0.29 4.50 5.84
N GLY A 25 0.10 5.82 5.77
CA GLY A 25 -0.98 6.44 4.99
C GLY A 25 -0.74 6.33 3.48
N LYS A 26 -1.51 7.08 2.69
CA LYS A 26 -1.35 7.13 1.24
C LYS A 26 -0.13 7.96 0.79
N SER A 27 0.37 7.63 -0.40
CA SER A 27 1.30 8.45 -1.17
C SER A 27 0.64 9.73 -1.64
N GLY A 28 1.41 10.82 -1.66
CA GLY A 28 0.99 12.06 -2.33
C GLY A 28 1.26 12.06 -3.84
N CYS A 29 2.08 11.14 -4.34
CA CYS A 29 2.57 11.14 -5.72
C CYS A 29 1.90 10.10 -6.61
N ILE A 30 1.37 9.03 -6.02
CA ILE A 30 0.72 7.97 -6.77
C ILE A 30 -0.74 8.37 -7.00
N SER A 31 -1.13 8.48 -8.27
CA SER A 31 -2.48 8.88 -8.67
C SER A 31 -3.22 7.82 -9.49
N GLU A 32 -2.53 6.78 -9.97
CA GLU A 32 -3.10 5.76 -10.85
C GLU A 32 -2.90 4.34 -10.30
N GLU A 33 -3.96 3.55 -10.32
CA GLU A 33 -3.95 2.14 -9.93
C GLU A 33 -3.50 1.25 -11.09
N LYS A 34 -2.19 0.99 -11.21
CA LYS A 34 -1.60 0.16 -12.28
C LYS A 34 -1.50 -1.33 -11.93
N GLY A 35 -1.72 -1.66 -10.66
CA GLY A 35 -1.68 -3.01 -10.12
C GLY A 35 -0.98 -3.06 -8.75
N CYS A 36 -1.42 -3.94 -7.86
CA CYS A 36 -0.93 -4.03 -6.49
C CYS A 36 -0.50 -5.45 -6.16
N ILE A 37 0.69 -5.60 -5.57
CA ILE A 37 1.24 -6.89 -5.15
C ILE A 37 1.25 -7.06 -3.62
N CYS A 38 0.55 -6.18 -2.88
CA CYS A 38 0.54 -6.22 -1.41
C CYS A 38 0.01 -7.55 -0.86
N THR A 39 -0.88 -8.25 -1.58
CA THR A 39 -1.40 -9.57 -1.19
C THR A 39 -0.30 -10.63 -1.04
N GLY A 40 0.81 -10.48 -1.77
CA GLY A 40 1.98 -11.36 -1.63
C GLY A 40 2.91 -10.97 -0.47
N CYS A 41 2.65 -9.86 0.22
CA CYS A 41 3.47 -9.48 1.36
C CYS A 41 3.09 -10.26 2.63
N PRO A 42 4.08 -10.67 3.46
CA PRO A 42 3.80 -11.30 4.75
C PRO A 42 2.97 -10.44 5.70
N VAL A 43 3.03 -9.11 5.57
CA VAL A 43 2.23 -8.20 6.42
C VAL A 43 0.74 -8.32 6.10
N TYR A 44 0.38 -8.60 4.85
CA TYR A 44 -1.00 -8.71 4.43
C TYR A 44 -1.69 -9.87 5.14
N GLU A 45 -1.04 -11.03 5.13
CA GLU A 45 -1.52 -12.20 5.86
C GLU A 45 -1.45 -12.00 7.38
N LYS A 46 -0.33 -11.50 7.92
CA LYS A 46 -0.14 -11.34 9.37
C LYS A 46 -1.09 -10.35 10.03
N MET A 47 -1.49 -9.30 9.31
CA MET A 47 -2.38 -8.26 9.81
C MET A 47 -3.82 -8.47 9.34
N GLU A 48 -4.11 -9.61 8.69
CA GLU A 48 -5.43 -9.95 8.14
C GLU A 48 -6.04 -8.83 7.29
N LEU A 49 -5.17 -8.19 6.51
CA LEU A 49 -5.51 -7.12 5.60
C LEU A 49 -6.52 -7.60 4.57
N LYS A 50 -7.55 -6.78 4.31
CA LYS A 50 -8.64 -7.11 3.38
C LYS A 50 -8.66 -6.22 2.16
N ASN A 51 -8.16 -5.00 2.31
CA ASN A 51 -8.14 -4.02 1.25
C ASN A 51 -6.83 -4.06 0.45
N MET A 52 -6.71 -3.21 -0.56
CA MET A 52 -5.53 -3.12 -1.40
C MET A 52 -5.33 -1.67 -1.81
N TYR A 53 -4.26 -1.40 -2.58
CA TYR A 53 -3.94 -0.03 -3.01
C TYR A 53 -3.79 0.96 -1.85
N TYR A 54 -3.22 0.51 -0.73
CA TYR A 54 -3.00 1.35 0.45
C TYR A 54 -2.22 2.64 0.17
N CYS A 55 -1.33 2.58 -0.81
CA CYS A 55 -0.57 3.72 -1.32
C CYS A 55 -1.42 4.82 -1.98
N ILE A 56 -2.67 4.55 -2.38
CA ILE A 56 -3.56 5.54 -3.02
C ILE A 56 -4.79 5.75 -2.15
N ARG A 57 -5.45 4.64 -1.76
CA ARG A 57 -6.72 4.63 -1.02
C ARG A 57 -6.54 4.90 0.48
N GLY A 58 -5.30 4.89 0.97
CA GLY A 58 -4.99 5.05 2.39
C GLY A 58 -4.88 3.71 3.11
N SER A 59 -4.50 3.77 4.38
CA SER A 59 -4.35 2.61 5.25
C SER A 59 -5.63 1.77 5.39
N GLU A 60 -5.49 0.54 5.88
CA GLU A 60 -6.63 -0.35 6.15
C GLU A 60 -7.70 0.33 7.03
N LYS A 61 -7.27 1.10 8.03
CA LYS A 61 -8.19 1.86 8.88
C LYS A 61 -8.92 2.96 8.11
N GLU A 62 -8.22 3.71 7.27
CA GLU A 62 -8.83 4.75 6.42
C GLU A 62 -9.85 4.16 5.45
N GLN A 63 -9.57 2.97 4.88
CA GLN A 63 -10.47 2.29 3.96
C GLN A 63 -11.66 1.61 4.67
N MET A 64 -11.52 1.23 5.94
CA MET A 64 -12.60 0.70 6.78
C MET A 64 -13.53 1.77 7.35
N GLY A 65 -13.28 3.06 7.10
CA GLY A 65 -14.21 4.15 7.42
C GLY A 65 -14.43 4.38 8.93
N MET A 66 -13.39 4.20 9.75
CA MET A 66 -13.42 4.51 11.19
C MET A 66 -12.91 5.91 11.51
#